data_AF-A0A3A3G2M4-F1
#
_entry.id   AF-A0A3A3G2M4-F1
#
_cell.length_a   1.000
_cell.length_b   1.000
_cell.length_c   1.000
_cell.angle_alpha   90.00
_cell.angle_beta   90.00
_cell.angle_gamma   90.00
#
_symmetry.space_group_name_H-M   'P 1'
#
loop_
_entity.id
_entity.type
_entity.pdbx_description
1 polymer ?
#
loop_
_entity_poly.entity_id
_entity_poly.type
_entity_poly.pdbx_seq_one_letter_code
_entity_poly.pdbx_strand_id
1 'polypeptide(L)'
;MTAIDFSKSVKSALAQRAAYICANPDCRCLTLTLAGDDVSKVAYRGRAVAVCGADGGPRHDAGMNGNQRKAIDNAIFLCTKCAEITSRNKGAHYPATVLRDWKEQHKRWVRANLNLRQEEPVQLRLVRAAALRIDNTASASVPLKRHK
;
A
#
# COMPACT_ATOMS: atom_id res chain seq x y z
N MET A 1 18.91 22.95 3.41
CA MET A 1 18.86 21.49 3.64
C MET A 1 18.30 20.84 2.39
N THR A 2 19.12 20.10 1.66
CA THR A 2 18.74 19.54 0.35
C THR A 2 17.92 18.28 0.54
N ALA A 3 16.72 18.22 -0.05
CA ALA A 3 15.93 17.00 -0.09
C ALA A 3 16.69 15.91 -0.87
N ILE A 4 16.57 14.66 -0.45
CA ILE A 4 17.14 13.54 -1.22
C ILE A 4 16.42 13.43 -2.56
N ASP A 5 17.17 13.54 -3.65
CA ASP A 5 16.63 13.32 -4.99
C ASP A 5 16.80 11.85 -5.40
N PHE A 6 15.66 11.13 -5.42
CA PHE A 6 15.59 9.76 -5.91
C PHE A 6 15.55 9.73 -7.43
N SER A 7 16.18 8.71 -8.04
CA SER A 7 16.13 8.51 -9.49
C SER A 7 14.70 8.30 -9.97
N LYS A 8 14.44 8.52 -11.27
CA LYS A 8 13.13 8.22 -11.89
C LYS A 8 12.74 6.76 -11.69
N SER A 9 13.68 5.82 -11.84
CA SER A 9 13.43 4.39 -11.62
C SER A 9 13.00 4.08 -10.18
N VAL A 10 13.66 4.66 -9.19
CA VAL A 10 13.28 4.50 -7.77
C VAL A 10 11.90 5.09 -7.50
N LYS A 11 11.61 6.30 -8.01
CA LYS A 11 10.30 6.95 -7.86
C LYS A 11 9.18 6.10 -8.46
N SER A 12 9.36 5.59 -9.68
CA SER A 12 8.38 4.73 -10.35
C SER A 12 8.18 3.40 -9.63
N ALA A 13 9.26 2.69 -9.30
CA ALA A 13 9.19 1.42 -8.59
C ALA A 13 8.53 1.57 -7.21
N LEU A 14 8.83 2.65 -6.49
CA LEU A 14 8.23 2.95 -5.19
C LEU A 14 6.71 3.19 -5.32
N ALA A 15 6.28 4.00 -6.30
CA ALA A 15 4.87 4.28 -6.54
C ALA A 15 4.10 3.01 -6.92
N GLN A 16 4.64 2.19 -7.81
CA GLN A 16 4.03 0.92 -8.24
C GLN A 16 3.89 -0.06 -7.07
N ARG A 17 4.93 -0.20 -6.24
CA ARG A 17 4.90 -1.09 -5.05
C ARG A 17 3.92 -0.62 -3.99
N ALA A 18 3.67 0.69 -3.91
CA ALA A 18 2.65 1.28 -3.06
C ALA A 18 1.25 1.26 -3.71
N ALA A 19 1.10 0.65 -4.89
CA ALA A 19 -0.12 0.66 -5.69
C ALA A 19 -0.67 2.08 -5.93
N TYR A 20 0.21 3.08 -6.03
CA TYR A 20 -0.13 4.49 -6.10
C TYR A 20 -0.99 5.02 -4.94
N ILE A 21 -0.99 4.34 -3.78
CA ILE A 21 -1.76 4.69 -2.59
C ILE A 21 -0.84 5.24 -1.51
N CYS A 22 -1.26 6.33 -0.85
CA CYS A 22 -0.51 6.95 0.23
C CYS A 22 -0.20 5.95 1.37
N ALA A 23 1.06 5.89 1.81
CA ALA A 23 1.48 4.99 2.88
C ALA A 23 1.11 5.48 4.29
N ASN A 24 0.64 6.71 4.45
CA ASN A 24 0.11 7.17 5.74
C ASN A 24 -1.14 6.32 6.09
N PRO A 25 -1.14 5.60 7.24
CA PRO A 25 -2.21 4.71 7.64
C PRO A 25 -3.58 5.38 7.73
N ASP A 26 -3.63 6.66 8.10
CA ASP A 26 -4.88 7.42 8.25
C ASP A 26 -5.37 8.05 6.94
N CYS A 27 -4.53 8.05 5.89
CA CYS A 27 -4.84 8.75 4.64
C CYS A 27 -5.27 7.78 3.53
N ARG A 28 -4.41 6.82 3.17
CA ARG A 28 -4.67 5.79 2.14
C ARG A 28 -5.30 6.28 0.83
N CYS A 29 -5.14 7.56 0.47
CA CYS A 29 -5.72 8.07 -0.76
C CYS A 29 -4.96 7.58 -1.99
N LEU A 30 -5.70 7.36 -3.09
CA LEU A 30 -5.11 7.16 -4.41
C LEU A 30 -4.44 8.45 -4.88
N THR A 31 -3.25 8.34 -5.43
CA THR A 31 -2.43 9.49 -5.89
C THR A 31 -2.57 9.76 -7.39
N LEU A 32 -3.44 9.02 -8.06
CA LEU A 32 -3.83 9.20 -9.46
C LEU A 32 -5.26 9.71 -9.50
N THR A 33 -5.51 10.70 -10.34
CA THR A 33 -6.85 11.23 -10.61
C THR A 33 -6.94 11.77 -12.05
N LEU A 34 -8.13 12.17 -12.47
CA LEU A 34 -8.36 12.78 -13.77
C LEU A 34 -7.63 14.13 -13.87
N ALA A 35 -7.02 14.39 -15.02
CA ALA A 35 -6.37 15.66 -15.31
C ALA A 35 -7.30 16.59 -16.11
N GLY A 36 -8.32 17.13 -15.45
CA GLY A 36 -9.37 17.89 -16.14
C GLY A 36 -10.11 17.03 -17.15
N ASP A 37 -10.42 17.60 -18.31
CA ASP A 37 -11.22 16.93 -19.36
C ASP A 37 -10.38 16.17 -20.40
N ASP A 38 -9.05 16.20 -20.31
CA ASP A 38 -8.16 15.51 -21.24
C ASP A 38 -8.10 14.01 -20.92
N VAL A 39 -8.79 13.21 -21.71
CA VAL A 39 -8.88 11.74 -21.57
C VAL A 39 -7.54 11.01 -21.65
N SER A 40 -6.51 11.65 -22.21
CA SER A 40 -5.17 11.06 -22.35
C SER A 40 -4.26 11.32 -21.15
N LYS A 41 -4.66 12.20 -20.22
CA LYS A 41 -3.81 12.65 -19.11
C LYS A 41 -4.30 12.16 -17.76
N VAL A 42 -3.33 11.88 -16.90
CA VAL A 42 -3.56 11.51 -15.49
C VAL A 42 -2.86 12.53 -14.60
N ALA A 43 -3.58 13.06 -13.63
CA ALA A 43 -3.02 13.93 -12.61
C ALA A 43 -2.38 13.05 -11.53
N TYR A 44 -1.06 13.21 -11.38
CA TYR A 44 -0.26 12.47 -10.41
C TYR A 44 0.11 13.37 -9.22
N ARG A 45 -0.22 12.92 -8.01
CA ARG A 45 -0.01 13.63 -6.73
C ARG A 45 0.78 12.79 -5.71
N GLY A 46 1.63 11.88 -6.20
CA GLY A 46 2.50 11.03 -5.38
C GLY A 46 3.92 11.58 -5.25
N ARG A 47 4.55 11.35 -4.09
CA ARG A 47 5.94 11.76 -3.80
C ARG A 47 6.71 10.64 -3.12
N ALA A 48 7.97 10.48 -3.52
CA ALA A 48 8.95 9.71 -2.77
C ALA A 48 9.55 10.61 -1.67
N VAL A 49 9.37 10.22 -0.40
CA VAL A 49 9.88 10.94 0.76
C VAL A 49 10.98 10.11 1.41
N ALA A 50 12.08 10.75 1.77
CA ALA A 50 13.17 10.07 2.46
C ALA A 50 12.83 9.85 3.93
N VAL A 51 12.99 8.61 4.38
CA VAL A 51 12.87 8.18 5.77
C VAL A 51 14.02 8.80 6.58
N CYS A 52 15.26 8.59 6.15
CA CYS A 52 16.44 9.29 6.67
C CYS A 52 16.89 10.38 5.69
N GLY A 53 17.16 11.58 6.20
CA GLY A 53 17.54 12.74 5.37
C GLY A 53 19.00 12.72 4.90
N ALA A 54 19.40 13.80 4.25
CA ALA A 54 20.79 14.07 3.88
C ALA A 54 21.68 14.33 5.11
N ASP A 55 22.99 14.45 4.90
CA ASP A 55 23.93 14.79 5.97
C ASP A 55 23.58 16.13 6.63
N GLY A 56 23.49 16.13 7.97
CA GLY A 56 22.98 17.27 8.75
C GLY A 56 21.50 17.58 8.54
N GLY A 57 20.76 16.71 7.85
CA GLY A 57 19.34 16.79 7.49
C GLY A 57 18.37 16.37 8.60
N PRO A 58 17.06 16.59 8.41
CA PRO A 58 16.01 15.92 9.18
C PRO A 58 16.24 14.40 9.23
N ARG A 59 16.17 13.80 10.42
CA ARG A 59 16.32 12.33 10.59
C ARG A 59 17.63 11.79 9.97
N HIS A 60 18.70 12.57 10.03
CA HIS A 60 20.02 12.13 9.60
C HIS A 60 20.43 10.86 10.35
N ASP A 61 21.11 9.97 9.62
CA ASP A 61 21.67 8.73 10.14
C ASP A 61 23.13 8.68 9.68
N ALA A 62 24.06 8.80 10.62
CA ALA A 62 25.50 8.86 10.35
C ALA A 62 26.06 7.53 9.81
N GLY A 63 25.39 6.40 10.08
CA GLY A 63 25.79 5.09 9.55
C GLY A 63 25.40 4.86 8.09
N MET A 64 24.57 5.75 7.52
CA MET A 64 24.05 5.60 6.18
C MET A 64 24.95 6.27 5.14
N ASN A 65 25.43 5.49 4.17
CA ASN A 65 26.21 6.01 3.05
C ASN A 65 25.33 6.66 1.96
N GLY A 66 25.95 7.38 1.03
CA GLY A 66 25.24 8.10 -0.04
C GLY A 66 24.37 7.21 -0.94
N ASN A 67 24.78 5.96 -1.20
CA ASN A 67 24.01 5.00 -2.00
C ASN A 67 22.76 4.54 -1.24
N GLN A 68 22.91 4.23 0.04
CA GLN A 68 21.79 3.85 0.91
C GLN A 68 20.78 5.01 1.05
N ARG A 69 21.23 6.26 1.17
CA ARG A 69 20.34 7.43 1.24
C ARG A 69 19.43 7.54 0.01
N LYS A 70 19.92 7.20 -1.18
CA LYS A 70 19.18 7.25 -2.45
C LYS A 70 18.49 5.93 -2.82
N ALA A 71 18.64 4.88 -2.01
CA ALA A 71 18.01 3.60 -2.25
C ALA A 71 16.51 3.64 -1.96
N ILE A 72 15.76 2.77 -2.66
CA ILE A 72 14.31 2.62 -2.46
C ILE A 72 13.96 2.22 -1.00
N ASP A 73 14.86 1.56 -0.31
CA ASP A 73 14.68 1.17 1.10
C ASP A 73 14.60 2.37 2.04
N ASN A 74 15.27 3.47 1.69
CA ASN A 74 15.18 4.74 2.41
C ASN A 74 13.97 5.59 2.00
N ALA A 75 13.12 5.13 1.08
CA ALA A 75 11.99 5.91 0.57
C ALA A 75 10.64 5.38 1.08
N ILE A 76 9.71 6.29 1.36
CA ILE A 76 8.29 6.02 1.59
C ILE A 76 7.45 6.77 0.56
N PHE A 77 6.36 6.14 0.09
CA PHE A 77 5.44 6.74 -0.87
C PHE A 77 4.30 7.48 -0.16
N LEU A 78 4.17 8.78 -0.37
CA LEU A 78 3.11 9.59 0.24
C LEU A 78 2.42 10.46 -0.83
N CYS A 79 1.16 10.81 -0.60
CA CYS A 79 0.54 11.89 -1.38
C CYS A 79 1.20 13.23 -1.06
N THR A 80 1.07 14.22 -1.95
CA THR A 80 1.68 15.55 -1.79
C THR A 80 1.40 16.17 -0.41
N LYS A 81 0.14 16.13 0.06
CA LYS A 81 -0.27 16.67 1.37
C LYS A 81 0.44 15.97 2.53
N CYS A 82 0.48 14.64 2.56
CA CYS A 82 1.16 13.91 3.64
C CYS A 82 2.69 14.07 3.57
N ALA A 83 3.27 14.18 2.38
CA ALA A 83 4.69 14.46 2.21
C ALA A 83 5.06 15.83 2.79
N GLU A 84 4.22 16.85 2.60
CA GLU A 84 4.40 18.16 3.23
C GLU A 84 4.28 18.10 4.74
N ILE A 85 3.23 17.46 5.27
CA ILE A 85 3.00 17.31 6.71
C ILE A 85 4.20 16.65 7.40
N THR A 86 4.71 15.55 6.83
CA THR A 86 5.87 14.82 7.39
C THR A 86 7.20 15.57 7.29
N SER A 87 7.25 16.64 6.49
CA SER A 87 8.42 17.51 6.31
C SER A 87 8.37 18.77 7.17
N ARG A 88 7.19 19.13 7.73
CA ARG A 88 7.03 20.29 8.63
C ARG A 88 7.93 20.15 9.86
N ASN A 89 8.33 21.29 10.44
CA ASN A 89 9.18 21.35 11.63
C ASN A 89 10.42 20.46 11.53
N LYS A 90 11.07 20.44 10.36
CA LYS A 90 12.23 19.58 10.05
C LYS A 90 11.96 18.10 10.37
N GLY A 91 10.72 17.64 10.20
CA GLY A 91 10.33 16.26 10.46
C GLY A 91 10.31 15.86 11.94
N ALA A 92 10.36 16.80 12.88
CA ALA A 92 10.44 16.51 14.32
C ALA A 92 9.28 15.65 14.83
N HIS A 93 8.07 15.85 14.29
CA HIS A 93 6.88 15.07 14.66
C HIS A 93 6.79 13.70 13.98
N TYR A 94 7.66 13.42 13.01
CA TYR A 94 7.65 12.19 12.22
C TYR A 94 9.06 11.65 12.16
N PRO A 95 9.56 11.01 13.24
CA PRO A 95 10.88 10.41 13.27
C PRO A 95 10.99 9.25 12.28
N ALA A 96 12.22 8.83 11.97
CA ALA A 96 12.47 7.76 11.01
C ALA A 96 11.76 6.45 11.38
N THR A 97 11.64 6.14 12.67
CA THR A 97 10.91 4.97 13.19
C THR A 97 9.45 4.96 12.73
N VAL A 98 8.73 6.08 12.93
CA VAL A 98 7.33 6.22 12.49
C VAL A 98 7.18 6.02 10.99
N LEU A 99 8.08 6.60 10.18
CA LEU A 99 8.02 6.45 8.72
C LEU A 99 8.35 5.01 8.27
N ARG A 100 9.24 4.30 8.96
CA ARG A 100 9.51 2.87 8.71
C ARG A 100 8.28 2.03 9.06
N ASP A 101 7.61 2.33 10.17
CA ASP A 101 6.41 1.64 10.59
C ASP A 101 5.28 1.84 9.57
N TRP A 102 5.05 3.07 9.11
CA TRP A 102 4.08 3.36 8.06
C TRP A 102 4.37 2.60 6.77
N LYS A 103 5.64 2.53 6.36
CA LYS A 103 6.07 1.77 5.18
C LYS A 103 5.75 0.29 5.30
N GLU A 104 6.03 -0.34 6.44
CA GLU A 104 5.77 -1.76 6.67
C GLU A 104 4.27 -2.05 6.83
N GLN A 105 3.53 -1.20 7.58
CA GLN A 105 2.07 -1.28 7.67
C GLN A 105 1.42 -1.14 6.29
N HIS A 106 1.92 -0.22 5.46
CA HIS A 106 1.40 -0.04 4.11
C HIS A 106 1.63 -1.27 3.24
N LYS A 107 2.82 -1.88 3.29
CA LYS A 107 3.13 -3.13 2.59
C LYS A 107 2.18 -4.27 3.00
N ARG A 108 1.90 -4.43 4.31
CA ARG A 108 0.91 -5.42 4.80
C ARG A 108 -0.49 -5.11 4.30
N TRP A 109 -0.90 -3.86 4.38
CA TRP A 109 -2.21 -3.41 3.90
C TRP A 109 -2.40 -3.64 2.40
N VAL A 110 -1.41 -3.30 1.56
CA VAL A 110 -1.46 -3.58 0.11
C VAL A 110 -1.67 -5.08 -0.14
N ARG A 111 -0.94 -5.94 0.57
CA ARG A 111 -1.10 -7.39 0.46
C ARG A 111 -2.46 -7.92 0.90
N ALA A 112 -3.03 -7.31 1.93
CA ALA A 112 -4.32 -7.72 2.47
C ALA A 112 -5.51 -7.19 1.66
N ASN A 113 -5.36 -6.09 0.91
CA ASN A 113 -6.50 -5.38 0.33
C ASN A 113 -6.49 -5.30 -1.20
N LEU A 114 -5.34 -5.46 -1.87
CA LEU A 114 -5.23 -5.21 -3.31
C LEU A 114 -4.78 -6.47 -4.06
N ASN A 115 -5.63 -6.93 -4.98
CA ASN A 115 -5.37 -7.89 -6.08
C ASN A 115 -4.57 -9.16 -5.74
N LEU A 116 -4.39 -9.46 -4.46
CA LEU A 116 -3.96 -10.73 -3.94
C LEU A 116 -5.22 -11.36 -3.36
N ARG A 117 -5.72 -12.43 -3.99
CA ARG A 117 -6.77 -13.26 -3.40
C ARG A 117 -6.32 -13.53 -1.97
N GLN A 118 -7.10 -13.06 -1.00
CA GLN A 118 -6.95 -13.60 0.34
C GLN A 118 -7.17 -15.10 0.17
N GLU A 119 -6.23 -15.93 0.64
CA GLU A 119 -6.60 -17.31 0.88
C GLU A 119 -7.82 -17.27 1.79
N GLU A 120 -8.91 -17.92 1.38
CA GLU A 120 -10.05 -18.00 2.27
C GLU A 120 -9.57 -18.56 3.60
N PRO A 121 -9.94 -17.96 4.75
CA PRO A 121 -9.66 -18.56 6.04
C PRO A 121 -10.08 -20.03 6.00
N VAL A 122 -9.22 -20.93 6.47
CA VAL A 122 -9.46 -22.39 6.38
C VAL A 122 -10.85 -22.76 6.91
N GLN A 123 -11.31 -22.06 7.96
CA GLN A 123 -12.65 -22.21 8.52
C GLN A 123 -13.77 -21.89 7.52
N LEU A 124 -13.64 -20.81 6.75
CA LEU A 124 -14.63 -20.41 5.75
C LEU A 124 -14.68 -21.42 4.59
N ARG A 125 -13.50 -21.94 4.20
CA ARG A 125 -13.37 -22.99 3.18
C ARG A 125 -14.05 -24.30 3.60
N LEU A 126 -13.91 -24.67 4.88
CA LEU A 126 -14.56 -25.85 5.46
C LEU A 126 -16.08 -25.69 5.52
N VAL A 127 -16.57 -24.53 5.99
CA VAL A 127 -18.02 -24.25 6.07
C VAL A 127 -18.66 -24.29 4.68
N ARG A 128 -18.02 -23.68 3.68
CA ARG A 128 -18.51 -23.72 2.29
C ARG A 128 -18.49 -25.13 1.69
N ALA A 129 -17.45 -25.91 1.97
CA ALA A 129 -17.39 -27.32 1.56
C ALA A 129 -18.47 -28.19 2.25
N ALA A 130 -18.81 -27.89 3.50
CA ALA A 130 -19.89 -28.55 4.21
C ALA A 130 -21.27 -28.16 3.63
N ALA A 131 -21.51 -26.87 3.36
CA ALA A 131 -22.75 -26.39 2.76
C ALA A 131 -23.02 -27.02 1.39
N LEU A 132 -22.01 -27.09 0.52
CA LEU A 132 -22.13 -27.75 -0.80
C LEU A 132 -22.46 -29.25 -0.70
N ARG A 133 -22.06 -29.93 0.39
CA ARG A 133 -22.41 -31.34 0.61
C ARG A 133 -23.86 -31.51 1.05
N ILE A 134 -24.38 -30.59 1.87
CA ILE A 134 -25.77 -30.59 2.33
C ILE A 134 -26.73 -30.44 1.14
N ASP A 135 -26.46 -29.49 0.26
CA ASP A 135 -27.30 -29.23 -0.92
C ASP A 135 -27.33 -30.42 -1.90
N ASN A 136 -26.21 -31.14 -2.02
CA ASN A 136 -26.11 -32.30 -2.91
C ASN A 136 -26.78 -33.55 -2.31
N THR A 137 -26.88 -33.65 -0.98
CA THR A 137 -27.66 -34.71 -0.31
C THR A 137 -29.17 -34.47 -0.34
N ALA A 138 -29.62 -33.21 -0.47
CA ALA A 138 -31.03 -32.86 -0.57
C ALA A 138 -31.65 -33.16 -1.96
N SER A 139 -30.82 -33.41 -2.99
CA SER A 139 -31.29 -33.79 -4.35
C SER A 139 -31.50 -35.30 -4.54
N ALA A 140 -31.28 -36.13 -3.52
CA ALA A 140 -31.55 -37.57 -3.58
C ALA A 140 -33.05 -37.86 -3.39
N SER A 141 -33.81 -37.75 -4.49
CA SER A 141 -35.03 -38.53 -4.84
C SER A 141 -36.12 -38.72 -3.76
N VAL A 142 -37.19 -37.92 -3.85
CA VAL A 142 -38.52 -38.33 -3.34
C VAL A 142 -39.24 -39.08 -4.47
N PRO A 143 -39.65 -40.35 -4.31
CA PRO A 143 -40.40 -41.05 -5.35
C PRO A 143 -41.83 -40.51 -5.39
N LEU A 144 -42.25 -39.99 -6.54
CA LEU A 144 -43.64 -39.64 -6.84
C LEU A 144 -44.47 -40.93 -6.86
N LYS A 145 -45.23 -41.19 -5.79
CA LYS A 145 -46.26 -42.24 -5.80
C LYS A 145 -47.36 -41.84 -6.77
N ARG A 146 -47.44 -42.52 -7.91
CA ARG A 146 -48.59 -42.47 -8.82
C ARG A 146 -49.73 -43.27 -8.18
N HIS A 147 -50.78 -42.58 -7.78
CA HIS A 147 -52.05 -43.21 -7.44
C HIS A 147 -52.80 -43.53 -8.74
N LYS A 148 -53.30 -44.77 -8.84
CA LYS A 148 -54.24 -45.21 -9.87
C LYS A 148 -55.62 -44.61 -9.63
#